data_AF-A0A0C2S4N4-F1
#
_entry.id   AF-A0A0C2S4N4-F1
#
_cell.length_a   1.000
_cell.length_b   1.000
_cell.length_c   1.000
_cell.angle_alpha   90.00
_cell.angle_beta   90.00
_cell.angle_gamma   90.00
#
_symmetry.space_group_name_H-M   'P 1'
#
loop_
_entity.id
_entity.type
_entity.pdbx_description
1 polymer ?
#
loop_
_entity_poly.entity_id
_entity_poly.type
_entity_poly.pdbx_seq_one_letter_code
_entity_poly.pdbx_strand_id
1 'polypeptide(L)' 'MGADAKIDLEKNVIEINRPPQLVYQSVIEKTRGLALRTQTIGAAVARAGAVPLEKQMQTQEQQEPPATVAAAA' A
#
# COMPACT_ATOMS: atom_id res chain seq x y z
N MET A 1 20.50 9.43 -19.47
CA MET A 1 19.93 9.69 -20.80
C MET A 1 20.48 11.02 -21.27
N GLY A 2 21.08 11.07 -22.46
CA GLY A 2 21.73 12.28 -22.99
C GLY A 2 20.71 13.40 -23.21
N ALA A 3 21.12 14.65 -22.92
CA ALA A 3 20.29 15.82 -23.16
C ALA A 3 20.31 16.20 -24.64
N ASP A 4 19.16 16.63 -25.17
CA ASP A 4 19.06 17.15 -26.53
C ASP A 4 19.82 18.48 -26.63
N ALA A 5 20.83 18.53 -27.50
CA ALA A 5 21.64 19.71 -27.74
C ALA A 5 21.46 20.22 -29.17
N LYS A 6 21.37 21.55 -29.33
CA LYS A 6 21.41 22.21 -30.62
C LYS A 6 22.83 22.74 -30.87
N ILE A 7 23.39 22.40 -32.02
CA ILE A 7 24.71 22.86 -32.43
C ILE A 7 24.51 24.00 -33.42
N ASP A 8 24.90 25.21 -33.05
CA ASP A 8 24.98 26.36 -33.96
C ASP A 8 26.43 26.48 -34.44
N LEU A 9 26.67 26.03 -35.68
CA LEU A 9 27.99 26.01 -36.31
C LEU A 9 28.46 27.41 -36.73
N GLU A 10 27.54 28.34 -36.98
CA GLU A 10 27.88 29.72 -37.38
C GLU A 10 28.38 30.51 -36.18
N LYS A 11 27.76 30.30 -35.02
CA LYS A 11 28.17 30.95 -33.76
C LYS A 11 29.24 30.17 -33.00
N ASN A 12 29.59 28.96 -33.43
CA ASN A 12 30.44 28.02 -32.69
C ASN A 12 29.95 27.78 -31.24
N VAL A 13 28.63 27.71 -31.05
CA VAL A 13 27.99 27.51 -29.74
C VAL A 13 27.21 26.21 -29.73
N ILE A 14 27.34 25.45 -28.64
CA ILE A 14 26.54 24.26 -28.36
C ILE A 14 25.56 24.62 -27.24
N GLU A 15 24.27 24.68 -27.58
CA GLU A 15 23.21 24.93 -26.61
C GLU A 15 22.64 23.60 -26.13
N ILE A 16 22.85 23.29 -24.85
CA ILE A 16 22.31 22.08 -24.23
C ILE A 16 20.97 22.45 -23.59
N ASN A 17 19.87 21.92 -24.13
CA ASN A 17 18.57 22.12 -23.52
C ASN A 17 18.48 21.22 -22.28
N ARG A 18 18.56 21.83 -21.11
CA ARG A 18 18.19 21.19 -19.85
C ARG A 18 16.87 21.77 -19.40
N PRO A 19 15.73 21.15 -19.77
CA PRO A 19 14.46 21.65 -19.31
C PRO A 19 14.46 21.63 -17.77
N PRO A 20 14.00 22.71 -17.12
CA PRO A 20 13.95 22.75 -15.68
C PRO A 20 13.08 21.59 -15.17
N GLN A 21 13.55 20.92 -14.13
CA GLN A 21 12.85 19.78 -13.55
C GLN A 21 11.46 20.23 -13.07
N LEU A 22 10.40 19.65 -13.63
CA LEU A 22 9.03 19.93 -13.22
C LEU A 22 8.78 19.36 -11.82
N VAL A 23 8.97 20.19 -10.79
CA VAL A 23 8.86 19.81 -9.37
C VAL A 23 7.47 19.27 -9.04
N TYR A 24 6.41 19.96 -9.49
CA TYR A 24 5.03 19.53 -9.25
C TYR A 24 4.71 18.19 -9.92
N GLN A 25 5.11 18.02 -11.18
CA GLN A 25 4.93 16.75 -11.90
C GLN A 25 5.64 15.61 -11.17
N SER A 26 6.87 15.85 -10.73
CA SER A 26 7.66 14.87 -9.97
C SER A 26 6.99 14.45 -8.66
N VAL A 27 6.37 15.39 -7.94
CA VAL A 27 5.65 15.11 -6.69
C VAL A 27 4.38 14.31 -6.96
N ILE A 28 3.61 14.67 -8.00
CA ILE A 28 2.38 13.96 -8.39
C ILE A 28 2.70 12.51 -8.74
N GLU A 29 3.72 12.27 -9.55
CA GLU A 29 4.10 10.91 -9.94
C GLU A 29 4.56 10.08 -8.75
N LYS A 30 5.41 10.65 -7.88
CA LYS A 30 5.90 9.97 -6.67
C LYS A 30 4.78 9.68 -5.66
N THR A 31 3.77 10.54 -5.56
CA THR A 31 2.69 10.40 -4.56
C THR A 31 1.49 9.61 -5.07
N ARG A 32 1.33 9.41 -6.38
CA ARG A 32 0.20 8.68 -6.99
C ARG A 32 -0.01 7.29 -6.38
N GLY A 33 1.06 6.51 -6.21
CA GLY A 33 0.98 5.17 -5.62
C GLY A 33 0.69 5.20 -4.11
N LEU A 34 1.21 6.20 -3.40
CA LEU A 34 0.97 6.36 -1.97
C LEU A 34 -0.49 6.70 -1.67
N ALA A 35 -1.07 7.63 -2.43
CA ALA A 35 -2.48 8.02 -2.28
C ALA A 35 -3.42 6.81 -2.40
N LEU A 36 -3.19 5.95 -3.39
CA LEU A 36 -3.98 4.73 -3.57
C LEU A 36 -3.84 3.76 -2.39
N ARG A 37 -2.60 3.54 -1.91
CA ARG A 37 -2.34 2.65 -0.77
C ARG A 37 -3.00 3.17 0.51
N THR A 38 -2.89 4.47 0.78
CA THR A 38 -3.53 5.09 1.95
C THR A 38 -5.04 4.95 1.91
N GLN A 39 -5.67 5.11 0.74
CA GLN A 39 -7.11 4.89 0.59
C GLN A 39 -7.49 3.42 0.85
N THR A 40 -6.73 2.46 0.32
CA THR A 40 -7.01 1.03 0.57
C THR A 40 -6.86 0.65 2.02
N ILE A 41 -5.83 1.15 2.70
CA ILE A 41 -5.60 0.91 4.13
C ILE A 41 -6.71 1.57 4.94
N GLY A 42 -7.06 2.82 4.64
CA GLY A 42 -8.17 3.52 5.31
C GLY A 42 -9.50 2.78 5.17
N ALA A 43 -9.81 2.26 3.97
CA ALA A 43 -11.00 1.45 3.74
C ALA A 43 -10.96 0.10 4.49
N ALA A 44 -9.80 -0.56 4.54
CA ALA A 44 -9.61 -1.81 5.26
C ALA A 44 -9.78 -1.60 6.78
N VAL A 45 -9.19 -0.54 7.34
CA VAL A 45 -9.34 -0.17 8.75
C VAL A 45 -10.79 0.19 9.07
N ALA A 46 -11.48 0.95 8.22
CA ALA A 46 -12.89 1.27 8.41
C ALA A 46 -13.79 0.01 8.45
N ARG A 47 -13.45 -1.02 7.67
CA ARG A 47 -14.15 -2.32 7.67
C ARG A 47 -13.73 -3.20 8.85
N ALA A 48 -12.46 -3.20 9.22
CA ALA A 48 -11.94 -3.98 10.35
C ALA A 48 -12.32 -3.39 11.71
N GLY A 49 -12.58 -2.08 11.82
CA GLY A 49 -13.20 -1.48 13.00
C GLY A 49 -14.69 -1.84 13.14
N ALA A 50 -15.30 -2.42 12.10
CA ALA A 50 -16.71 -2.82 12.07
C ALA A 50 -16.92 -4.33 12.21
N VAL A 51 -15.92 -5.12 12.66
CA VAL A 51 -16.18 -6.52 13.04
C VAL A 51 -17.00 -6.54 14.32
N PRO A 52 -18.21 -7.14 14.33
CA PRO A 52 -18.88 -7.46 15.58
C PRO A 52 -18.00 -8.46 16.34
N LEU A 53 -17.66 -8.15 17.59
CA LEU A 53 -16.95 -9.02 18.54
C LEU A 53 -17.69 -10.34 18.85
N GLU A 54 -18.85 -10.55 18.24
CA GLU A 54 -19.83 -11.58 18.59
C GLU A 54 -19.44 -12.98 18.09
N LYS A 55 -18.52 -13.10 17.13
CA LYS A 55 -18.21 -14.40 16.50
C LYS A 55 -17.06 -15.20 17.12
N GLN A 56 -16.44 -14.71 18.20
CA GLN A 56 -15.34 -15.42 18.87
C GLN A 56 -15.79 -16.26 20.09
N MET A 57 -17.01 -16.08 20.60
CA MET A 57 -17.47 -16.80 21.81
C MET A 57 -18.22 -18.11 21.53
N GLN A 58 -18.69 -18.37 20.31
CA GLN A 58 -19.53 -19.55 20.01
C GLN A 58 -18.78 -20.84 19.62
N THR A 59 -17.44 -20.83 19.54
CA THR A 59 -16.67 -22.06 19.20
C THR A 59 -16.19 -22.84 20.43
N GLN A 60 -16.41 -22.36 21.65
CA GLN A 60 -15.92 -23.03 22.88
C GLN A 60 -16.96 -23.83 23.67
N GLU A 61 -18.25 -23.78 23.35
CA GLU A 61 -19.29 -24.46 24.15
C GLU A 61 -19.77 -25.83 23.61
N GLN A 62 -19.09 -26.44 22.63
CA GLN A 62 -19.51 -27.75 22.08
C GLN A 62 -18.44 -28.84 22.20
N GLN A 63 -17.73 -28.87 23.32
CA GLN A 63 -16.84 -29.99 23.65
C GLN A 63 -16.76 -30.25 25.16
N GLU A 64 -17.90 -30.58 25.78
CA GLU A 64 -17.91 -31.39 27.01
C GLU A 64 -18.01 -32.88 26.64
N PRO A 65 -17.05 -33.73 27.01
CA PRO A 65 -17.27 -35.16 27.14
C PRO A 65 -17.78 -35.50 28.56
N PRO A 66 -18.82 -36.33 28.73
CA PRO A 66 -19.26 -36.76 30.05
C PRO A 66 -18.23 -37.71 30.69
N ALA A 67 -18.12 -37.56 32.00
CA ALA A 67 -17.18 -38.22 32.88
C ALA A 67 -17.41 -39.75 33.02
N THR A 68 -16.31 -40.44 33.32
CA THR A 68 -16.18 -41.59 34.24
C THR A 68 -17.18 -42.74 34.13
N VAL A 69 -16.72 -43.87 33.59
CA VAL A 69 -16.81 -45.20 34.24
C VAL A 69 -15.79 -46.15 33.60
N ALA A 70 -14.75 -46.54 34.35
CA ALA A 70 -14.07 -47.85 34.30
C ALA A 70 -12.72 -47.78 35.04
N ALA A 71 -12.80 -47.62 36.37
CA ALA A 71 -11.82 -48.22 37.26
C ALA A 71 -12.52 -49.40 37.95
N ALA A 72 -11.80 -50.51 38.11
CA ALA A 72 -12.14 -51.76 38.80
C ALA A 72 -12.93 -52.83 38.03
N ALA A 73 -12.20 -53.83 37.51
CA ALA A 73 -12.38 -55.27 37.78
C ALA A 73 -11.21 -56.06 37.18
#